data_AF-A0A8J4NH36-F1
#
_entry.id   AF-A0A8J4NH36-F1
#
_cell.length_a   1.000
_cell.length_b   1.000
_cell.length_c   1.000
_cell.angle_alpha   90.00
_cell.angle_beta   90.00
_cell.angle_gamma   90.00
#
_symmetry.space_group_name_H-M   'P 1'
#
loop_
_entity.id
_entity.type
_entity.pdbx_description
1 polymer ?
#
loop_
_entity_poly.entity_id
_entity_poly.type
_entity_poly.pdbx_seq_one_letter_code
_entity_poly.pdbx_strand_id
1 'polypeptide(L)'
;CPAPSSLRTANGTRICAQLYADSSPYYDQCCGGAVLVVNPGSDVPYMPRNWAARVSSLVVGTRCELTVWSRAGKKGKSRRFGA
;
A
#
# COMPACT_ATOMS: atom_id res chain seq x y z
N CYS A 1 3.95 -2.23 -12.33
CA CYS A 1 3.66 -1.36 -11.15
C CYS A 1 4.11 0.08 -11.42
N PRO A 2 3.43 1.11 -10.87
CA PRO A 2 3.88 2.50 -11.02
C PRO A 2 5.22 2.72 -10.32
N ALA A 3 5.96 3.73 -10.79
CA ALA A 3 7.21 4.12 -10.15
C ALA A 3 6.94 4.73 -8.76
N PRO A 4 7.76 4.40 -7.74
CA PRO A 4 7.65 5.03 -6.41
C PRO A 4 7.64 6.57 -6.43
N SER A 5 8.36 7.18 -7.37
CA SER A 5 8.45 8.63 -7.54
C SER A 5 7.21 9.27 -8.16
N SER A 6 6.36 8.49 -8.84
CA SER A 6 5.14 8.96 -9.50
C SER A 6 3.88 8.85 -8.65
N LEU A 7 3.99 8.41 -7.38
CA LEU A 7 2.84 8.27 -6.48
C LEU A 7 2.31 9.63 -6.01
N ARG A 8 1.33 10.16 -6.73
CA ARG A 8 0.63 11.42 -6.42
C ARG A 8 -0.86 11.30 -6.76
N THR A 9 -1.70 12.01 -6.01
CA THR A 9 -3.12 12.18 -6.34
C THR A 9 -3.27 13.11 -7.54
N ALA A 10 -4.42 13.08 -8.23
CA ALA A 10 -4.75 14.03 -9.32
C ALA A 10 -4.60 15.51 -8.90
N ASN A 11 -4.82 15.82 -7.62
CA ASN A 11 -4.65 17.15 -7.03
C ASN A 11 -3.18 17.48 -6.64
N GLY A 12 -2.21 16.64 -7.03
CA GLY A 12 -0.79 16.84 -6.76
C GLY A 12 -0.32 16.43 -5.35
N THR A 13 -1.23 16.04 -4.46
CA THR A 13 -0.88 15.59 -3.10
C THR A 13 -0.04 14.32 -3.16
N ARG A 14 1.03 14.26 -2.35
CA ARG A 14 1.90 13.09 -2.27
C ARG A 14 1.15 11.91 -1.65
N ILE A 15 1.26 10.74 -2.28
CA ILE A 15 0.79 9.47 -1.72
C ILE A 15 2.00 8.72 -1.17
N CYS A 16 1.91 8.17 0.05
CA CYS A 16 3.03 7.43 0.63
C CYS A 16 3.02 5.95 0.25
N ALA A 17 1.85 5.34 0.08
CA ALA A 17 1.78 3.99 -0.46
C ALA A 17 0.48 3.74 -1.21
N GLN A 18 0.52 2.81 -2.15
CA GLN A 18 -0.64 2.22 -2.81
C GLN A 18 -0.58 0.71 -2.63
N LEU A 19 -1.68 0.14 -2.14
CA LEU A 19 -1.86 -1.29 -1.97
C LEU A 19 -2.82 -1.78 -3.05
N TYR A 20 -2.54 -2.92 -3.66
CA TYR A 20 -3.28 -3.46 -4.79
C TYR A 20 -3.91 -4.80 -4.41
N ALA A 21 -5.13 -5.03 -4.89
CA ALA A 21 -5.85 -6.27 -4.62
C ALA A 21 -5.35 -7.43 -5.49
N ASP A 22 -4.97 -7.14 -6.74
CA ASP A 22 -4.60 -8.18 -7.70
C ASP A 22 -3.10 -8.13 -8.00
N SER A 23 -2.47 -9.30 -7.95
CA SER A 23 -1.09 -9.50 -8.36
C SER A 23 -1.02 -10.57 -9.44
N SER A 24 -0.01 -10.47 -10.30
CA SER A 24 0.25 -11.37 -11.42
C SER A 24 1.67 -11.92 -11.28
N PRO A 25 1.93 -13.16 -11.74
CA PRO A 25 3.29 -13.67 -11.86
C PRO A 25 4.15 -12.81 -12.80
N TYR A 26 3.52 -12.07 -13.72
CA TYR A 26 4.19 -11.11 -14.59
C TYR A 26 4.33 -9.75 -13.87
N TYR A 27 5.57 -9.27 -13.76
CA TYR A 27 5.92 -8.10 -12.94
C TYR A 27 5.22 -6.80 -13.39
N ASP A 28 5.07 -6.64 -14.70
CA ASP A 28 4.36 -5.54 -15.33
C ASP A 28 2.87 -5.50 -14.96
N GLN A 29 2.26 -6.68 -14.71
CA GLN A 29 0.85 -6.85 -14.36
C GLN A 29 0.60 -6.98 -12.84
N CYS A 30 1.64 -6.86 -12.01
CA CYS A 30 1.56 -7.15 -10.58
C CYS A 30 0.78 -6.12 -9.74
N CYS A 31 0.57 -4.89 -10.26
CA CYS A 31 -0.17 -3.84 -9.56
C CYS A 31 -1.49 -3.56 -10.28
N GLY A 32 -2.45 -4.47 -10.13
CA GLY A 32 -3.76 -4.41 -10.77
C GLY A 32 -4.92 -4.33 -9.77
N GLY A 33 -6.13 -4.29 -10.32
CA GLY A 33 -7.36 -4.38 -9.55
C GLY A 33 -7.67 -3.13 -8.72
N ALA A 34 -8.38 -3.35 -7.61
CA ALA A 34 -8.71 -2.29 -6.67
C ALA A 34 -7.45 -1.74 -5.98
N VAL A 35 -7.44 -0.44 -5.73
CA VAL A 35 -6.29 0.27 -5.11
C VAL A 35 -6.72 0.91 -3.80
N LEU A 36 -5.93 0.69 -2.75
CA LEU A 36 -6.06 1.39 -1.46
C LEU A 36 -4.90 2.37 -1.30
N VAL A 37 -5.24 3.64 -1.21
CA VAL A 37 -4.29 4.75 -1.07
C VAL A 37 -3.99 5.00 0.40
N VAL A 38 -2.71 5.11 0.74
CA VAL A 38 -2.24 5.48 2.08
C VAL A 38 -1.58 6.86 2.01
N ASN A 39 -2.21 7.83 2.67
CA ASN A 39 -1.70 9.19 2.74
C ASN A 39 -0.56 9.31 3.77
N PRO A 40 0.37 10.27 3.61
CA PRO A 40 1.40 10.56 4.59
C PRO A 40 0.80 10.79 5.99
N GLY A 41 1.42 10.22 7.03
CA GLY A 41 0.96 10.37 8.41
C GLY A 41 -0.30 9.59 8.78
N SER A 42 -0.86 8.81 7.85
CA SER A 42 -2.03 7.96 8.15
C SER A 42 -1.66 6.86 9.13
N ASP A 43 -2.46 6.72 10.18
CA ASP A 43 -2.40 5.60 11.10
C ASP A 43 -3.72 4.82 11.07
N VAL A 44 -3.70 3.65 10.45
CA VAL A 44 -4.88 2.82 10.17
C VAL A 44 -4.76 1.46 10.87
N PRO A 45 -5.06 1.37 12.17
CA PRO A 45 -4.92 0.13 12.94
C PRO A 45 -5.92 -0.96 12.53
N TYR A 46 -6.97 -0.61 11.78
CA TYR A 46 -7.99 -1.54 11.30
C TYR A 46 -8.12 -1.46 9.79
N MET A 47 -8.06 -2.62 9.13
CA MET A 47 -8.23 -2.70 7.67
C MET A 47 -9.69 -2.38 7.30
N PRO A 48 -9.95 -1.63 6.21
CA PRO A 48 -11.31 -1.46 5.70
C PRO A 48 -11.99 -2.82 5.45
N ARG A 49 -13.30 -2.90 5.69
CA ARG A 49 -14.07 -4.17 5.69
C ARG A 49 -13.85 -5.04 4.45
N ASN A 50 -13.70 -4.43 3.27
CA ASN A 50 -13.54 -5.13 2.00
C ASN A 50 -12.08 -5.37 1.59
N TRP A 51 -11.12 -5.17 2.49
CA TRP A 51 -9.69 -5.26 2.21
C TRP A 51 -8.95 -6.30 3.06
N ALA A 52 -9.60 -6.90 4.04
CA ALA A 52 -9.02 -7.97 4.84
C ALA A 52 -8.56 -9.13 3.94
N ALA A 53 -7.28 -9.51 4.06
CA ALA A 53 -6.63 -10.55 3.26
C ALA A 53 -6.71 -10.37 1.73
N ARG A 54 -6.96 -9.14 1.23
CA ARG A 54 -7.02 -8.87 -0.22
C ARG A 54 -5.77 -8.26 -0.81
N VAL A 55 -4.96 -7.57 -0.01
CA VAL A 55 -3.73 -6.93 -0.53
C VAL A 55 -2.75 -8.02 -0.99
N SER A 56 -2.35 -7.97 -2.25
CA SER A 56 -1.42 -8.92 -2.85
C SER A 56 -0.12 -8.27 -3.33
N SER A 57 -0.13 -6.98 -3.61
CA SER A 57 1.08 -6.20 -3.92
C SER A 57 0.97 -4.76 -3.40
N LEU A 58 2.11 -4.08 -3.27
CA LEU A 58 2.16 -2.70 -2.80
C LEU A 58 3.32 -1.93 -3.42
N VAL A 59 3.16 -0.61 -3.52
CA VAL A 59 4.22 0.32 -3.89
C VAL A 59 4.33 1.37 -2.80
N VAL A 60 5.52 1.57 -2.26
CA VAL A 60 5.83 2.66 -1.32
C VAL A 60 6.50 3.78 -2.09
N GLY A 61 6.07 5.02 -1.85
CA GLY A 61 6.66 6.20 -2.46
C GLY A 61 8.04 6.51 -1.89
N THR A 62 8.87 7.21 -2.65
CA THR A 62 10.19 7.64 -2.18
C THR A 62 10.05 8.43 -0.87
N ARG A 63 11.04 8.35 0.05
CA ARG A 63 11.01 9.04 1.37
C ARG A 63 9.75 8.78 2.22
N CYS A 64 9.02 7.70 1.97
CA CYS A 64 7.97 7.21 2.83
C CYS A 64 8.37 5.84 3.38
N GLU A 65 7.86 5.55 4.57
CA GLU A 65 7.96 4.23 5.18
C GLU A 65 6.55 3.74 5.49
N LEU A 66 6.27 2.49 5.16
CA LEU A 66 5.02 1.82 5.49
C LEU A 66 5.30 0.65 6.43
N THR A 67 4.71 0.69 7.62
CA THR A 67 4.68 -0.47 8.52
C THR A 67 3.30 -1.12 8.44
N VAL A 68 3.27 -2.44 8.26
CA VAL A 68 2.03 -3.23 8.24
C VAL A 68 2.09 -4.30 9.31
N TRP A 69 0.93 -4.69 9.82
CA TRP A 69 0.78 -5.71 10.86
C TRP A 69 -0.12 -6.84 10.39
N SER A 70 0.22 -8.07 10.76
CA SER A 70 -0.53 -9.27 10.35
C SER A 70 -1.89 -9.41 11.05
N ARG A 71 -2.14 -8.64 12.12
CA ARG A 71 -3.41 -8.63 12.86
C ARG A 71 -3.86 -7.20 13.16
N ALA A 72 -5.17 -7.02 13.25
CA ALA A 72 -5.80 -5.75 13.59
C ALA A 72 -5.32 -5.18 14.94
N GLY A 73 -5.36 -3.86 15.07
CA GLY A 73 -4.90 -3.14 16.26
C GLY A 73 -3.37 -3.12 16.41
N LYS A 74 -2.62 -3.17 15.31
CA LYS A 74 -1.15 -3.23 15.28
C LYS A 74 -0.57 -4.44 16.04
N LYS A 75 -1.24 -5.59 15.94
CA LYS A 75 -0.85 -6.83 16.65
C LYS A 75 -0.19 -7.83 15.70
N GLY A 76 0.44 -8.86 16.26
CA GLY A 76 1.05 -9.95 15.50
C GLY A 76 2.39 -9.56 14.90
N LYS A 77 2.72 -10.11 13.72
CA LYS A 77 3.99 -9.85 13.04
C LYS A 77 3.91 -8.52 12.29
N SER A 78 4.94 -7.71 12.38
CA SER A 78 5.08 -6.49 11.57
C SER A 78 6.07 -6.68 10.43
N ARG A 79 5.86 -5.94 9.35
CA ARG A 79 6.79 -5.78 8.23
C ARG A 79 6.89 -4.30 7.91
N ARG A 80 8.09 -3.85 7.62
CA ARG A 80 8.40 -2.47 7.24
C ARG A 80 8.84 -2.46 5.78
N PHE A 81 8.29 -1.53 5.02
CA PHE A 81 8.58 -1.30 3.61
C PHE A 81 9.04 0.14 3.43
N GLY A 82 10.09 0.35 2.65
CA GLY A 82 10.61 1.66 2.28
C GLY A 82 11.13 1.63 0.84
N ALA A 83 11.31 2.81 0.25
CA ALA A 83 11.80 3.02 -1.11
C ALA A 83 12.95 4.04 -1.14
#